data_AF-A0AAN0PAN0-F1
#
_entry.id   AF-A0AAN0PAN0-F1
#
_cell.length_a   1.000
_cell.length_b   1.000
_cell.length_c   1.000
_cell.angle_alpha   90.00
_cell.angle_beta   90.00
_cell.angle_gamma   90.00
#
_symmetry.space_group_name_H-M   'P 1'
#
loop_
_entity.id
_entity.type
_entity.pdbx_description
1 polymer ?
#
loop_
_entity_poly.entity_id
_entity_poly.type
_entity_poly.pdbx_seq_one_letter_code
_entity_poly.pdbx_strand_id
1 'polypeptide(L)'
;MDMELYKSVVDFVRNHNKASTSHIQRAFNLSYNRAVPIMDKLEEDYVISPMSANGKREVYPEIVAELQQQIKVLTADLKESQSDFAYAYKSVTSWTERAYKQREKVELIKNEVERFQQSGSPSDLNQFLSNLIELATFKNDHEFTDFVLFPKVATKEINEILGMQCFQFIRTAQIYRKLGFEINKKAEDEQAFFLFKFLHLALVHGDKYLNVFNAETRNLIETCESGAANE
;
A
#
# COMPACT_ATOMS: atom_id res chain seq x y z
N MET A 1 15.57 -2.66 32.29
CA MET A 1 16.86 -3.19 32.80
C MET A 1 17.80 -2.00 32.91
N ASP A 2 18.62 -1.92 33.97
CA ASP A 2 19.61 -0.85 34.11
C ASP A 2 20.74 -1.06 33.07
N MET A 3 20.96 -0.07 32.21
CA MET A 3 21.90 -0.15 31.10
C MET A 3 23.36 -0.20 31.58
N GLU A 4 23.69 0.48 32.68
CA GLU A 4 25.03 0.48 33.27
C GLU A 4 25.37 -0.91 33.83
N LEU A 5 24.41 -1.54 34.52
CA LEU A 5 24.53 -2.91 35.00
C LEU A 5 24.70 -3.89 33.82
N TYR A 6 23.91 -3.74 32.77
CA TYR A 6 23.98 -4.63 31.60
C TYR A 6 25.35 -4.56 30.91
N LYS A 7 25.84 -3.34 30.65
CA LYS A 7 27.18 -3.14 30.05
C LYS A 7 28.28 -3.76 30.91
N SER A 8 28.21 -3.56 32.23
CA SER A 8 29.15 -4.18 33.18
C SER A 8 29.13 -5.71 33.11
N VAL A 9 27.95 -6.32 32.94
CA VAL A 9 27.80 -7.76 32.79
C VAL A 9 28.37 -8.25 31.45
N VAL A 10 28.14 -7.52 30.35
CA VAL A 10 28.72 -7.84 29.03
C VAL A 10 30.25 -7.89 29.11
N ASP A 11 30.85 -6.85 29.68
CA ASP A 11 32.31 -6.78 29.86
C ASP A 11 32.83 -7.92 30.73
N PHE A 12 32.14 -8.21 31.84
CA PHE A 12 32.50 -9.31 32.73
C PHE A 12 32.46 -10.67 32.02
N VAL A 13 31.40 -10.96 31.27
CA VAL A 13 31.20 -12.22 30.56
C VAL A 13 32.23 -12.40 29.44
N ARG A 14 32.53 -11.34 28.68
CA ARG A 14 33.57 -11.35 27.64
C ARG A 14 34.96 -11.58 28.23
N ASN A 15 35.29 -10.90 29.33
CA ASN A 15 36.60 -11.06 30.00
C ASN A 15 36.81 -12.46 30.58
N HIS A 16 35.77 -13.08 31.13
CA HIS A 16 35.86 -14.42 31.74
C HIS A 16 35.57 -15.57 30.76
N ASN A 17 35.13 -15.24 29.54
CA ASN A 17 34.69 -16.18 28.51
C ASN A 17 33.73 -17.25 29.04
N LYS A 18 32.81 -16.85 29.93
CA LYS A 18 31.87 -17.74 30.60
C LYS A 18 30.59 -17.01 30.97
N ALA A 19 29.46 -17.58 30.56
CA ALA A 19 28.14 -17.09 30.91
C ALA A 19 27.29 -18.17 31.58
N SER A 20 26.89 -17.95 32.83
CA SER A 20 25.82 -18.70 33.49
C SER A 20 25.09 -17.81 34.47
N THR A 21 23.81 -18.10 34.71
CA THR A 21 22.98 -17.38 35.69
C THR A 21 23.68 -17.27 37.04
N SER A 22 24.16 -18.40 37.58
CA SER A 22 24.90 -18.47 38.85
C SER A 22 26.26 -17.76 38.85
N HIS A 23 26.86 -17.51 37.69
CA HIS A 23 28.12 -16.76 37.57
C HIS A 23 27.85 -15.25 37.70
N ILE A 24 26.82 -14.77 36.99
CA ILE A 24 26.37 -13.37 37.04
C ILE A 24 25.80 -13.04 38.43
N GLN A 25 24.99 -13.93 39.03
CA GLN A 25 24.42 -13.74 40.36
C GLN A 25 25.49 -13.45 41.42
N ARG A 26 26.59 -14.21 41.40
CA ARG A 26 27.68 -14.08 42.38
C ARG A 26 28.55 -12.85 42.13
N ALA A 27 28.83 -12.53 40.87
CA ALA A 27 29.68 -11.39 40.51
C ALA A 27 29.00 -10.04 40.80
N PHE A 28 27.69 -9.94 40.58
CA PHE A 28 26.93 -8.70 40.68
C PHE A 28 25.94 -8.66 41.87
N ASN A 29 25.99 -9.65 42.75
CA ASN A 29 25.07 -9.81 43.89
C ASN A 29 23.58 -9.73 43.46
N LEU A 30 23.23 -10.40 42.36
CA LEU A 30 21.88 -10.39 41.80
C LEU A 30 21.09 -11.62 42.23
N SER A 31 19.79 -11.43 42.45
CA SER A 31 18.86 -12.55 42.63
C SER A 31 18.64 -13.28 41.30
N TYR A 32 18.18 -14.54 41.38
CA TYR A 32 17.90 -15.37 40.20
C TYR A 32 16.97 -14.66 39.21
N ASN A 33 15.87 -14.10 39.72
CA ASN A 33 14.87 -13.38 38.91
C ASN A 33 15.44 -12.15 38.20
N ARG A 34 16.53 -11.56 38.70
CA ARG A 34 17.21 -10.44 38.04
C ARG A 34 18.26 -10.90 37.05
N ALA A 35 18.88 -12.06 37.27
CA ALA A 35 19.90 -12.61 36.38
C ALA A 35 19.32 -13.30 35.14
N VAL A 36 18.13 -13.89 35.22
CA VAL A 36 17.48 -14.56 34.08
C VAL A 36 17.24 -13.60 32.91
N PRO A 37 16.57 -12.44 33.08
CA PRO A 37 16.35 -11.51 31.96
C PRO A 37 17.65 -10.96 31.37
N ILE A 38 18.71 -10.86 32.18
CA ILE A 38 20.04 -10.46 31.69
C ILE A 38 20.63 -11.53 30.78
N MET A 39 20.50 -12.82 31.15
CA MET A 39 20.93 -13.93 30.29
C MET A 39 20.14 -13.98 28.98
N ASP A 40 18.83 -13.76 29.03
CA ASP A 40 17.99 -13.72 27.82
C ASP A 40 18.42 -12.58 26.90
N LYS A 41 18.69 -11.39 27.48
CA LYS A 41 19.17 -10.24 26.72
C LYS A 41 20.56 -10.45 26.12
N LEU A 42 21.48 -11.09 26.85
CA LEU A 42 22.80 -11.44 26.32
C LEU A 42 22.70 -12.37 25.11
N GLU A 43 21.71 -13.28 25.10
CA GLU A 43 21.45 -14.17 23.97
C GLU A 43 20.83 -13.40 22.80
N GLU A 44 19.84 -12.54 23.06
CA GLU A 44 19.19 -11.69 22.06
C GLU A 44 20.18 -10.72 21.36
N ASP A 45 21.09 -10.13 22.14
CA ASP A 45 22.09 -9.19 21.66
C ASP A 45 23.33 -9.90 21.07
N TYR A 46 23.29 -11.23 20.89
CA TYR A 46 24.40 -12.04 20.36
C TYR A 46 25.72 -11.83 21.13
N VAL A 47 25.64 -11.63 22.44
CA VAL A 47 26.81 -11.64 23.34
C VAL A 47 27.14 -13.08 23.74
N ILE A 48 26.14 -13.95 23.81
CA ILE A 48 26.31 -15.37 24.13
C ILE A 48 25.50 -16.24 23.17
N SER A 49 25.91 -17.49 23.05
CA SER A 49 25.17 -18.50 22.30
C SER A 49 23.87 -18.91 23.01
N PRO A 50 22.92 -19.48 22.26
CA PRO A 50 21.86 -20.29 22.83
C PRO A 50 22.44 -21.40 23.72
N MET A 51 21.62 -21.88 24.65
CA MET A 51 22.04 -22.96 25.53
C MET A 51 22.28 -24.25 24.74
N SER A 52 23.50 -24.77 24.81
CA SER A 52 23.83 -26.08 24.22
C SER A 52 23.16 -27.23 24.98
N ALA A 53 23.15 -28.42 24.37
CA ALA A 53 22.65 -29.66 24.99
C ALA A 53 23.31 -29.98 26.35
N ASN A 54 24.54 -29.50 26.56
CA ASN A 54 25.29 -29.71 27.80
C ASN A 54 25.07 -28.58 28.83
N GLY A 55 24.11 -27.67 28.58
CA GLY A 55 23.80 -26.53 29.45
C GLY A 55 24.84 -25.40 29.42
N LYS A 56 25.84 -25.47 28.53
CA LYS A 56 26.87 -24.44 28.36
C LYS A 56 26.48 -23.42 27.29
N ARG A 57 26.94 -22.19 27.46
CA ARG A 57 26.80 -21.09 26.51
C ARG A 57 28.18 -20.56 26.16
N GLU A 58 28.43 -20.39 24.87
CA GLU A 58 29.65 -19.80 24.35
C GLU A 58 29.52 -18.28 24.38
N VAL A 59 30.62 -17.56 24.58
CA VAL A 59 30.62 -16.09 24.56
C VAL A 59 31.13 -15.64 23.20
N TYR A 60 30.35 -14.79 22.54
CA TYR A 60 30.71 -14.27 21.23
C TYR A 60 31.58 -13.02 21.34
N PRO A 61 32.57 -12.86 20.43
CA PRO A 61 33.28 -11.59 20.26
C PRO A 61 32.33 -10.46 19.87
N GLU A 62 32.72 -9.23 20.19
CA GLU A 62 31.93 -8.02 19.88
C GLU A 62 31.55 -7.90 18.41
N ILE A 63 32.49 -8.22 17.51
CA ILE A 63 32.26 -8.18 16.06
C ILE A 63 31.10 -9.10 15.61
N VAL A 64 30.84 -10.20 16.33
CA VAL A 64 29.73 -11.10 15.97
C VAL A 64 28.39 -10.44 16.22
N ALA A 65 28.24 -9.71 17.34
CA ALA A 65 27.01 -8.98 17.65
C ALA A 65 26.76 -7.87 16.63
N GLU A 66 27.81 -7.11 16.28
CA GLU A 66 27.74 -6.06 15.26
C GLU A 66 27.32 -6.62 13.90
N LEU A 67 27.94 -7.72 13.47
CA LEU A 67 27.61 -8.39 12.20
C LEU A 67 26.18 -8.93 12.18
N GLN A 68 25.70 -9.52 13.28
CA GLN A 68 24.34 -10.03 13.37
C GLN A 68 23.30 -8.90 13.31
N GLN A 69 23.59 -7.76 13.93
CA GLN A 69 22.74 -6.58 13.83
C GLN A 69 22.68 -6.05 12.39
N GLN A 70 23.82 -6.00 11.69
CA GLN A 70 23.87 -5.60 10.27
C GLN A 70 23.11 -6.59 9.38
N ILE A 71 23.30 -7.89 9.56
CA ILE A 71 22.58 -8.94 8.83
C ILE A 71 21.07 -8.79 9.02
N LYS A 72 20.61 -8.51 10.24
CA LYS A 72 19.19 -8.33 10.55
C LYS A 72 18.57 -7.18 9.75
N VAL A 73 19.26 -6.03 9.69
CA VAL A 73 18.82 -4.86 8.91
C VAL A 73 18.82 -5.18 7.42
N LEU A 74 19.94 -5.67 6.89
CA LEU A 74 20.07 -6.00 5.46
C LEU A 74 19.05 -7.04 5.00
N THR A 75 18.70 -8.02 5.85
CA THR A 75 17.69 -9.03 5.54
C THR A 75 16.29 -8.43 5.49
N ALA A 76 15.98 -7.46 6.36
CA ALA A 76 14.71 -6.74 6.34
C ALA A 76 14.58 -5.91 5.04
N ASP A 77 15.61 -5.13 4.71
CA ASP A 77 15.65 -4.29 3.50
C ASP A 77 15.55 -5.15 2.23
N LEU A 78 16.24 -6.29 2.19
CA LEU A 78 16.16 -7.24 1.08
C LEU A 78 14.73 -7.77 0.89
N LYS A 79 14.04 -8.11 1.98
CA LYS A 79 12.68 -8.64 1.94
C LYS A 79 11.68 -7.58 1.46
N GLU A 80 11.83 -6.33 1.90
CA GLU A 80 11.04 -5.21 1.43
C GLU A 80 11.25 -4.98 -0.07
N SER A 81 12.50 -4.89 -0.51
CA SER A 81 12.85 -4.71 -1.92
C SER A 81 12.35 -5.85 -2.82
N GLN A 82 12.37 -7.10 -2.33
CA GLN A 82 11.79 -8.24 -3.04
C GLN A 82 10.27 -8.13 -3.21
N SER A 83 9.55 -7.63 -2.20
CA SER A 83 8.12 -7.39 -2.29
C SER A 83 7.80 -6.29 -3.31
N ASP A 84 8.56 -5.20 -3.28
CA ASP A 84 8.43 -4.08 -4.23
C ASP A 84 8.69 -4.54 -5.66
N PHE A 85 9.74 -5.34 -5.86
CA PHE A 85 10.04 -5.93 -7.16
C PHE A 85 8.94 -6.88 -7.64
N ALA A 86 8.42 -7.75 -6.77
CA ALA A 86 7.34 -8.67 -7.13
C ALA A 86 6.06 -7.92 -7.54
N TYR A 87 5.74 -6.83 -6.83
CA TYR A 87 4.64 -5.94 -7.19
C TYR A 87 4.89 -5.28 -8.54
N ALA A 88 6.05 -4.64 -8.73
CA ALA A 88 6.42 -3.97 -9.97
C ALA A 88 6.42 -4.93 -11.16
N TYR A 89 6.94 -6.15 -11.00
CA TYR A 89 6.96 -7.19 -12.03
C TYR A 89 5.54 -7.57 -12.44
N LYS A 90 4.66 -7.89 -11.48
CA LYS A 90 3.24 -8.22 -11.75
C LYS A 90 2.51 -7.08 -12.43
N SER A 91 2.79 -5.84 -12.03
CA SER A 91 2.27 -4.67 -12.72
C SER A 91 2.77 -4.68 -14.16
N VAL A 92 4.08 -4.60 -14.41
CA VAL A 92 4.63 -4.49 -15.77
C VAL A 92 4.16 -5.61 -16.70
N THR A 93 4.14 -6.86 -16.25
CA THR A 93 3.63 -7.98 -17.07
C THR A 93 2.17 -7.77 -17.46
N SER A 94 1.33 -7.39 -16.50
CA SER A 94 -0.07 -7.06 -16.78
C SER A 94 -0.21 -5.84 -17.72
N TRP A 95 0.66 -4.81 -17.61
CA TRP A 95 0.69 -3.66 -18.53
C TRP A 95 1.05 -4.08 -19.95
N THR A 96 2.01 -4.99 -20.10
CA THR A 96 2.42 -5.50 -21.41
C THR A 96 1.33 -6.37 -22.06
N GLU A 97 0.72 -7.28 -21.32
CA GLU A 97 -0.41 -8.09 -21.80
C GLU A 97 -1.60 -7.21 -22.20
N ARG A 98 -1.89 -6.15 -21.42
CA ARG A 98 -2.88 -5.11 -21.76
C ARG A 98 -2.56 -4.43 -23.10
N ALA A 99 -1.31 -4.01 -23.31
CA ALA A 99 -0.90 -3.32 -24.53
C ALA A 99 -1.01 -4.22 -25.77
N TYR A 100 -0.67 -5.51 -25.66
CA TYR A 100 -0.80 -6.46 -26.76
C TYR A 100 -2.27 -6.72 -27.13
N LYS A 101 -3.15 -6.97 -26.14
CA LYS A 101 -4.59 -7.15 -26.38
C LYS A 101 -5.23 -5.91 -27.01
N GLN A 102 -4.85 -4.71 -26.59
CA GLN A 102 -5.35 -3.46 -27.18
C GLN A 102 -4.82 -3.23 -28.59
N ARG A 103 -3.55 -3.58 -28.87
CA ARG A 103 -2.98 -3.48 -30.22
C ARG A 103 -3.70 -4.38 -31.22
N GLU A 104 -4.00 -5.61 -30.84
CA GLU A 104 -4.77 -6.54 -31.66
C GLU A 104 -6.18 -6.00 -31.96
N LYS A 105 -6.84 -5.39 -30.96
CA LYS A 105 -8.15 -4.72 -31.13
C LYS A 105 -8.09 -3.55 -32.13
N VAL A 106 -7.07 -2.70 -32.01
CA VAL A 106 -6.89 -1.56 -32.94
C VAL A 106 -6.66 -2.06 -34.36
N GLU A 107 -5.91 -3.15 -34.53
CA GLU A 107 -5.69 -3.76 -35.85
C GLU A 107 -7.00 -4.32 -36.44
N LEU A 108 -7.84 -5.00 -35.64
CA LEU A 108 -9.14 -5.50 -36.09
C LEU A 108 -10.09 -4.38 -36.49
N ILE A 109 -10.17 -3.30 -35.70
CA ILE A 109 -10.98 -2.12 -36.03
C ILE A 109 -10.47 -1.46 -37.30
N LYS A 110 -9.15 -1.33 -37.46
CA LYS A 110 -8.54 -0.74 -38.65
C LYS A 110 -8.87 -1.57 -39.90
N ASN A 111 -8.71 -2.89 -39.83
CA ASN A 111 -9.05 -3.80 -40.93
C ASN A 111 -10.53 -3.73 -41.29
N GLU A 112 -11.40 -3.61 -40.30
CA GLU A 112 -12.84 -3.48 -40.49
C GLU A 112 -13.23 -2.15 -41.15
N VAL A 113 -12.59 -1.06 -40.74
CA VAL A 113 -12.74 0.26 -41.37
C VAL A 113 -12.23 0.23 -42.81
N GLU A 114 -11.07 -0.38 -43.08
CA GLU A 114 -10.53 -0.53 -44.44
C GLU A 114 -11.47 -1.37 -45.32
N ARG A 115 -12.03 -2.45 -44.78
CA ARG A 115 -13.04 -3.28 -45.47
C ARG A 115 -14.29 -2.48 -45.83
N PHE A 116 -14.83 -1.69 -44.90
CA PHE A 116 -16.01 -0.86 -45.16
C PHE A 116 -15.72 0.26 -46.16
N GLN A 117 -14.53 0.86 -46.12
CA GLN A 117 -14.09 1.84 -47.11
C GLN A 117 -14.03 1.26 -48.53
N GLN A 118 -13.64 -0.01 -48.66
CA GLN A 118 -13.60 -0.71 -49.96
C GLN A 118 -14.99 -1.10 -50.46
N SER A 119 -15.93 -1.42 -49.57
CA SER A 119 -17.31 -1.79 -49.96
C SER A 119 -18.17 -0.57 -50.29
N GLY A 120 -18.04 0.54 -49.54
CA GLY A 120 -18.65 1.84 -49.78
C GLY A 120 -20.18 1.87 -49.88
N SER A 121 -20.86 0.74 -49.61
CA SER A 121 -22.28 0.57 -49.90
C SER A 121 -23.15 0.92 -48.68
N PRO A 122 -24.23 1.70 -48.84
CA PRO A 122 -25.23 1.92 -47.79
C PRO A 122 -25.83 0.63 -47.22
N SER A 123 -25.81 -0.47 -47.99
CA SER A 123 -26.29 -1.79 -47.53
C SER A 123 -25.36 -2.48 -46.54
N ASP A 124 -24.07 -2.12 -46.52
CA ASP A 124 -23.05 -2.69 -45.62
C ASP A 124 -22.94 -1.91 -44.29
N LEU A 125 -23.60 -0.75 -44.20
CA LEU A 125 -23.56 0.11 -43.02
C LEU A 125 -24.06 -0.60 -41.76
N ASN A 126 -25.13 -1.39 -41.88
CA ASN A 126 -25.67 -2.12 -40.74
C ASN A 126 -24.70 -3.21 -40.26
N GLN A 127 -24.02 -3.90 -41.17
CA GLN A 127 -23.03 -4.92 -40.82
C GLN A 127 -21.79 -4.29 -40.17
N PHE A 128 -21.30 -3.18 -40.72
CA PHE A 128 -20.19 -2.41 -40.15
C PHE A 128 -20.52 -1.91 -38.74
N LEU A 129 -21.70 -1.33 -38.54
CA LEU A 129 -22.13 -0.86 -37.22
C LEU A 129 -22.31 -2.01 -36.22
N SER A 130 -22.86 -3.16 -36.64
CA SER A 130 -22.94 -4.36 -35.80
C SER A 130 -21.57 -4.87 -35.39
N ASN A 131 -20.61 -4.92 -36.31
CA ASN A 131 -19.25 -5.36 -36.02
C ASN A 131 -18.50 -4.38 -35.10
N LEU A 132 -18.67 -3.07 -35.31
CA LEU A 132 -18.12 -2.06 -34.39
C LEU A 132 -18.77 -2.15 -33.02
N ILE A 133 -20.08 -2.40 -32.95
CA ILE A 133 -20.78 -2.63 -31.69
C ILE A 133 -20.21 -3.88 -31.02
N GLU A 134 -20.01 -5.00 -31.70
CA GLU A 134 -19.41 -6.23 -31.14
C GLU A 134 -17.97 -6.01 -30.63
N LEU A 135 -17.15 -5.31 -31.41
CA LEU A 135 -15.80 -4.91 -31.02
C LEU A 135 -15.80 -3.92 -29.84
N ALA A 136 -16.87 -3.12 -29.69
CA ALA A 136 -17.07 -2.17 -28.59
C ALA A 136 -17.83 -2.76 -27.38
N THR A 137 -18.61 -3.84 -27.55
CA THR A 137 -19.39 -4.53 -26.51
C THR A 137 -18.63 -5.64 -25.81
N PHE A 138 -17.29 -5.61 -25.92
CA PHE A 138 -16.37 -6.09 -24.88
C PHE A 138 -16.52 -5.29 -23.55
N LYS A 139 -17.76 -5.01 -23.16
CA LYS A 139 -18.21 -4.20 -22.02
C LYS A 139 -18.37 -5.00 -20.73
N ASN A 140 -18.09 -6.31 -20.76
CA ASN A 140 -18.27 -7.21 -19.62
C ASN A 140 -16.99 -7.96 -19.22
N ASP A 141 -15.81 -7.37 -19.41
CA ASP A 141 -14.70 -7.74 -18.51
C ASP A 141 -14.88 -6.92 -17.23
N HIS A 142 -15.54 -7.53 -16.23
CA HIS A 142 -15.57 -7.03 -14.86
C HIS A 142 -14.16 -6.89 -14.25
N GLU A 143 -13.10 -7.31 -14.95
CA GLU A 143 -11.69 -7.13 -14.58
C GLU A 143 -11.19 -5.68 -14.64
N PHE A 144 -11.96 -4.74 -15.21
CA PHE A 144 -11.48 -3.37 -15.46
C PHE A 144 -12.39 -2.25 -14.89
N THR A 145 -13.29 -2.57 -13.96
CA THR A 145 -14.15 -1.54 -13.32
C THR A 145 -13.44 -0.66 -12.29
N ASP A 146 -12.24 -1.07 -11.85
CA ASP A 146 -11.56 -0.43 -10.71
C ASP A 146 -10.60 0.71 -11.12
N PHE A 147 -10.44 0.97 -12.42
CA PHE A 147 -9.48 1.95 -12.93
C PHE A 147 -10.11 2.92 -13.92
N VAL A 148 -9.64 4.17 -13.89
CA VAL A 148 -10.01 5.20 -14.86
C VAL A 148 -8.76 5.79 -15.51
N LEU A 149 -8.82 6.04 -16.81
CA LEU A 149 -7.69 6.61 -17.56
C LEU A 149 -7.57 8.11 -17.32
N PHE A 150 -6.42 8.56 -16.80
CA PHE A 150 -6.12 9.97 -16.61
C PHE A 150 -5.52 10.57 -17.91
N PRO A 151 -6.09 11.65 -18.48
CA PRO A 151 -5.64 12.20 -19.74
C PRO A 151 -4.30 12.95 -19.60
N LYS A 152 -3.46 12.90 -20.66
CA LYS A 152 -2.19 13.65 -20.72
C LYS A 152 -2.38 15.17 -20.78
N VAL A 153 -3.56 15.62 -21.22
CA VAL A 153 -3.95 17.03 -21.29
C VAL A 153 -5.17 17.20 -20.40
N ALA A 154 -5.09 18.11 -19.44
CA ALA A 154 -6.18 18.36 -18.51
C ALA A 154 -7.41 18.91 -19.25
N THR A 155 -8.58 18.31 -19.01
CA THR A 155 -9.86 18.85 -19.49
C THR A 155 -10.23 20.10 -18.69
N LYS A 156 -11.30 20.78 -19.11
CA LYS A 156 -11.82 21.95 -18.38
C LYS A 156 -12.17 21.57 -16.93
N GLU A 157 -12.84 20.44 -16.74
CA GLU A 157 -13.29 19.93 -15.44
C GLU A 157 -12.09 19.60 -14.55
N ILE A 158 -11.05 18.96 -15.11
CA ILE A 158 -9.82 18.64 -14.37
C ILE A 158 -9.12 19.93 -13.91
N ASN A 159 -9.01 20.94 -14.77
CA ASN A 159 -8.42 22.23 -14.39
C ASN A 159 -9.23 22.93 -13.30
N GLU A 160 -10.57 22.90 -13.39
CA GLU A 160 -11.46 23.46 -12.36
C GLU A 160 -11.27 22.75 -11.02
N ILE A 161 -11.21 21.41 -11.02
CA ILE A 161 -11.00 20.60 -9.81
C ILE A 161 -9.64 20.90 -9.19
N LEU A 162 -8.56 20.82 -9.97
CA LEU A 162 -7.19 21.06 -9.47
C LEU A 162 -6.97 22.50 -8.99
N GLY A 163 -7.78 23.45 -9.44
CA GLY A 163 -7.76 24.85 -8.98
C GLY A 163 -8.52 25.10 -7.66
N MET A 164 -9.22 24.10 -7.12
CA MET A 164 -9.99 24.24 -5.88
C MET A 164 -9.10 24.51 -4.67
N GLN A 165 -9.55 25.40 -3.79
CA GLN A 165 -8.79 25.84 -2.63
C GLN A 165 -9.10 24.97 -1.40
N CYS A 166 -8.11 24.73 -0.54
CA CYS A 166 -8.26 23.82 0.61
C CYS A 166 -9.42 24.19 1.55
N PHE A 167 -9.68 25.49 1.75
CA PHE A 167 -10.78 25.97 2.61
C PHE A 167 -12.18 25.60 2.10
N GLN A 168 -12.33 25.26 0.82
CA GLN A 168 -13.61 24.84 0.24
C GLN A 168 -14.06 23.48 0.78
N PHE A 169 -13.14 22.68 1.32
CA PHE A 169 -13.39 21.30 1.74
C PHE A 169 -13.67 21.14 3.24
N ILE A 170 -13.48 22.18 4.05
CA ILE A 170 -13.57 22.12 5.52
C ILE A 170 -14.93 21.58 5.98
N ARG A 171 -16.03 22.14 5.45
CA ARG A 171 -17.39 21.74 5.85
C ARG A 171 -17.72 20.33 5.36
N THR A 172 -17.35 20.00 4.13
CA THR A 172 -17.60 18.68 3.54
C THR A 172 -16.82 17.59 4.27
N ALA A 173 -15.56 17.87 4.66
CA ALA A 173 -14.74 16.99 5.47
C ALA A 173 -15.36 16.72 6.85
N GLN A 174 -15.94 17.74 7.48
CA GLN A 174 -16.66 17.56 8.75
C GLN A 174 -17.86 16.63 8.61
N ILE A 175 -18.62 16.74 7.51
CA ILE A 175 -19.74 15.83 7.22
C ILE A 175 -19.22 14.40 7.01
N TYR A 176 -18.21 14.22 6.14
CA TYR A 176 -17.67 12.89 5.83
C TYR A 176 -17.06 12.20 7.06
N ARG A 177 -16.41 12.93 7.97
CA ARG A 177 -15.96 12.36 9.25
C ARG A 177 -17.12 11.86 10.12
N LYS A 178 -18.24 12.59 10.17
CA LYS A 178 -19.45 12.13 10.89
C LYS A 178 -20.06 10.88 10.27
N LEU A 179 -19.90 10.71 8.96
CA LEU A 179 -20.29 9.51 8.21
C LEU A 179 -19.28 8.35 8.37
N GLY A 180 -18.24 8.50 9.21
CA GLY A 180 -17.28 7.43 9.51
C GLY A 180 -16.03 7.39 8.63
N PHE A 181 -15.80 8.37 7.75
CA PHE A 181 -14.58 8.42 6.94
C PHE A 181 -13.38 8.93 7.74
N GLU A 182 -12.26 8.24 7.64
CA GLU A 182 -10.98 8.64 8.24
C GLU A 182 -10.32 9.75 7.40
N ILE A 183 -10.53 11.01 7.81
CA ILE A 183 -9.93 12.20 7.18
C ILE A 183 -9.22 13.01 8.26
N ASN A 184 -7.90 13.18 8.14
CA ASN A 184 -7.10 13.99 9.06
C ASN A 184 -7.59 15.45 9.10
N LYS A 185 -7.45 16.12 10.26
CA LYS A 185 -7.81 17.54 10.44
C LYS A 185 -6.68 18.46 9.98
N LYS A 186 -6.24 18.27 8.75
CA LYS A 186 -5.21 19.07 8.08
C LYS A 186 -5.76 19.50 6.72
N ALA A 187 -5.63 20.78 6.38
CA ALA A 187 -6.29 21.37 5.22
C ALA A 187 -5.88 20.69 3.90
N GLU A 188 -4.60 20.31 3.79
CA GLU A 188 -4.05 19.58 2.65
C GLU A 188 -4.62 18.16 2.55
N ASP A 189 -4.84 17.49 3.68
CA ASP A 189 -5.37 16.13 3.71
C ASP A 189 -6.88 16.12 3.34
N GLU A 190 -7.64 17.11 3.84
CA GLU A 190 -9.03 17.32 3.44
C GLU A 190 -9.13 17.61 1.93
N GLN A 191 -8.29 18.52 1.42
CA GLN A 191 -8.24 18.86 0.01
C GLN A 191 -7.89 17.63 -0.85
N ALA A 192 -6.85 16.88 -0.49
CA ALA A 192 -6.41 15.72 -1.24
C ALA A 192 -7.51 14.66 -1.36
N PHE A 193 -8.22 14.39 -0.26
CA PHE A 193 -9.33 13.43 -0.24
C PHE A 193 -10.43 13.79 -1.27
N PHE A 194 -10.86 15.05 -1.29
CA PHE A 194 -11.93 15.47 -2.21
C PHE A 194 -11.45 15.71 -3.63
N LEU A 195 -10.23 16.18 -3.84
CA LEU A 195 -9.65 16.27 -5.19
C LEU A 195 -9.58 14.89 -5.84
N PHE A 196 -9.11 13.88 -5.11
CA PHE A 196 -9.09 12.51 -5.61
C PHE A 196 -10.50 12.03 -5.99
N LYS A 197 -11.49 12.23 -5.11
CA LYS A 197 -12.87 11.84 -5.38
C LYS A 197 -13.49 12.58 -6.57
N PHE A 198 -13.26 13.89 -6.68
CA PHE A 198 -13.79 14.69 -7.79
C PHE A 198 -13.13 14.35 -9.12
N LEU A 199 -11.81 14.13 -9.14
CA LEU A 199 -11.12 13.69 -10.35
C LEU A 199 -11.68 12.36 -10.84
N HIS A 200 -11.86 11.38 -9.95
CA HIS A 200 -12.48 10.11 -10.31
C HIS A 200 -13.88 10.32 -10.93
N LEU A 201 -14.75 11.06 -10.25
CA LEU A 201 -16.11 11.32 -10.73
C LEU A 201 -16.13 12.12 -12.04
N ALA A 202 -15.19 13.04 -12.26
CA ALA A 202 -15.07 13.80 -13.50
C ALA A 202 -14.58 12.94 -14.66
N LEU A 203 -13.67 11.99 -14.40
CA LEU A 203 -13.22 11.07 -15.44
C LEU A 203 -14.31 10.07 -15.84
N VAL A 204 -15.20 9.69 -14.92
CA VAL A 204 -16.30 8.73 -15.18
C VAL A 204 -17.54 9.42 -15.73
N HIS A 205 -17.90 10.60 -15.21
CA HIS A 205 -19.18 11.26 -15.47
C HIS A 205 -19.06 12.62 -16.17
N GLY A 206 -17.83 13.08 -16.47
CA GLY A 206 -17.59 14.35 -17.14
C GLY A 206 -18.08 15.55 -16.33
N ASP A 207 -18.76 16.46 -17.01
CA ASP A 207 -19.34 17.70 -16.46
C ASP A 207 -20.38 17.46 -15.35
N LYS A 208 -20.93 16.23 -15.25
CA LYS A 208 -21.93 15.86 -14.24
C LYS A 208 -21.34 15.41 -12.91
N TYR A 209 -20.01 15.40 -12.74
CA TYR A 209 -19.34 14.88 -11.55
C TYR A 209 -19.89 15.44 -10.23
N LEU A 210 -20.20 16.73 -10.20
CA LEU A 210 -20.71 17.39 -8.99
C LEU A 210 -22.14 16.97 -8.66
N ASN A 211 -22.97 16.72 -9.67
CA ASN A 211 -24.33 16.22 -9.49
C ASN A 211 -24.32 14.81 -8.90
N VAL A 212 -23.43 13.96 -9.42
CA VAL A 212 -23.23 12.59 -8.92
C VAL A 212 -22.69 12.63 -7.48
N PHE A 213 -21.66 13.43 -7.21
CA PHE A 213 -21.11 13.60 -5.87
C PHE A 213 -22.17 14.02 -4.85
N ASN A 214 -23.00 15.00 -5.21
CA ASN A 214 -24.06 15.48 -4.33
C ASN A 214 -25.15 14.42 -4.10
N ALA A 215 -25.51 13.64 -5.13
CA ALA A 215 -26.46 12.54 -4.99
C ALA A 215 -25.90 11.43 -4.08
N GLU A 216 -24.66 10.99 -4.30
CA GLU A 216 -23.98 10.01 -3.46
C GLU A 216 -23.91 10.48 -2.00
N THR A 217 -23.54 11.74 -1.78
CA THR A 217 -23.41 12.31 -0.43
C THR A 217 -24.75 12.36 0.29
N ARG A 218 -25.84 12.72 -0.40
CA ARG A 218 -27.20 12.68 0.19
C ARG A 218 -27.59 11.26 0.59
N ASN A 219 -27.37 10.28 -0.28
CA ASN A 219 -27.67 8.88 0.01
C ASN A 219 -26.87 8.37 1.23
N LEU A 220 -25.60 8.76 1.37
CA LEU A 220 -24.79 8.41 2.54
C LEU A 220 -25.35 9.00 3.83
N ILE A 221 -25.80 10.26 3.80
CA ILE A 221 -26.42 10.92 4.94
C ILE A 221 -27.72 10.21 5.35
N GLU A 222 -28.61 9.95 4.38
CA GLU A 222 -29.89 9.27 4.61
C GLU A 222 -29.70 7.85 5.18
N THR A 223 -28.69 7.12 4.67
CA THR A 223 -28.35 5.78 5.17
C THR A 223 -27.80 5.82 6.60
N CYS A 224 -27.01 6.84 6.94
CA CYS A 224 -26.48 7.03 8.29
C CYS A 224 -27.60 7.41 9.29
N GLU A 225 -28.54 8.26 8.89
CA GLU A 225 -29.66 8.71 9.73
C GLU A 225 -30.68 7.58 9.97
N SER A 226 -30.94 6.74 8.96
CA SER A 226 -31.82 5.57 9.10
C SER A 226 -31.22 4.43 9.91
N GLY A 227 -29.89 4.26 9.88
CA GLY A 227 -29.17 3.33 10.75
C GLY A 227 -29.21 3.73 12.22
N ALA A 228 -29.09 5.03 12.52
CA ALA A 228 -29.14 5.57 13.88
C ALA A 228 -30.56 5.58 14.51
N ALA A 229 -31.62 5.42 13.72
CA ALA A 229 -33.01 5.35 14.20
C ALA A 229 -33.47 3.92 14.57
N ASN A 230 -32.66 2.90 14.24
CA ASN A 230 -32.95 1.48 14.50
C ASN A 230 -32.05 0.86 15.59
N GLU A 231 -31.29 1.68 16.33
CA GLU A 231 -30.56 1.34 17.55
C GLU A 231 -31.16 2.06 18.77
#